data_AF-A0A3Q7TYB4-F1
#
_entry.id   AF-A0A3Q7TYB4-F1
#
_cell.length_a   1.000
_cell.length_b   1.000
_cell.length_c   1.000
_cell.angle_alpha   90.00
_cell.angle_beta   90.00
_cell.angle_gamma   90.00
#
_symmetry.space_group_name_H-M   'P 1'
#
loop_
_entity.id
_entity.type
_entity.pdbx_description
1 polymer ?
#
loop_
_entity_poly.entity_id
_entity_poly.type
_entity_poly.pdbx_seq_one_letter_code
_entity_poly.pdbx_strand_id
1 'polypeptide(L)'
;MELWRQLNQAGLVPPGLGPPPQALREPPAVGRAGQTLTSPAADTAGAREGLLWLWEELGHLRQVDIQLLGQLCSLGLEMGALREELVTFLEEDEESLIEEEEDEEEEEEEPEGKQKEGHLGASCSALRYQLPDFEMTI
;
A
#
# COMPACT_ATOMS: atom_id res chain seq x y z
N MET A 1 -14.31 -5.38 -9.85
CA MET A 1 -13.17 -6.32 -10.05
C MET A 1 -11.98 -5.70 -10.78
N GLU A 2 -12.13 -4.58 -11.50
CA GLU A 2 -11.00 -3.99 -12.24
C GLU A 2 -9.89 -3.44 -11.33
N LEU A 3 -10.25 -2.70 -10.28
CA LEU A 3 -9.28 -2.16 -9.31
C LEU A 3 -8.42 -3.25 -8.66
N TRP A 4 -9.02 -4.41 -8.33
CA TRP A 4 -8.26 -5.55 -7.83
C TRP A 4 -7.25 -6.07 -8.86
N ARG A 5 -7.64 -6.13 -10.14
CA ARG A 5 -6.74 -6.55 -11.23
C ARG A 5 -5.56 -5.59 -11.36
N GLN A 6 -5.83 -4.29 -11.32
CA GLN A 6 -4.81 -3.24 -11.36
C GLN A 6 -3.84 -3.35 -10.17
N LEU A 7 -4.36 -3.48 -8.95
CA LEU A 7 -3.55 -3.65 -7.74
C LEU A 7 -2.63 -4.89 -7.85
N ASN A 8 -3.15 -5.99 -8.38
CA ASN A 8 -2.38 -7.21 -8.60
C ASN A 8 -1.31 -7.06 -9.69
N GLN A 9 -1.61 -6.36 -10.78
CA GLN A 9 -0.64 -6.08 -11.85
C GLN A 9 0.48 -5.16 -11.37
N ALA A 10 0.18 -4.22 -10.48
CA ALA A 10 1.15 -3.37 -9.82
C ALA A 10 1.98 -4.09 -8.74
N GLY A 11 1.70 -5.36 -8.44
CA GLY A 11 2.40 -6.09 -7.38
C GLY A 11 2.11 -5.58 -5.96
N LEU A 12 1.06 -4.77 -5.80
CA LEU A 12 0.68 -4.12 -4.54
C LEU A 12 -0.26 -4.98 -3.68
N VAL A 13 -0.55 -6.22 -4.12
CA VAL A 13 -1.37 -7.15 -3.35
C VAL A 13 -0.58 -7.70 -2.16
N PRO A 14 -1.10 -7.63 -0.93
CA PRO A 14 -0.43 -8.16 0.24
C PRO A 14 -0.04 -9.64 0.07
N PRO A 15 1.17 -10.04 0.50
CA PRO A 15 1.61 -11.42 0.40
C PRO A 15 0.66 -12.34 1.17
N GLY A 16 0.28 -13.46 0.56
CA GLY A 16 -0.68 -14.41 1.12
C GLY A 16 -2.15 -14.04 0.92
N LEU A 17 -2.45 -12.85 0.39
CA LEU A 17 -3.81 -12.50 -0.02
C LEU A 17 -4.11 -13.14 -1.38
N GLY A 18 -4.92 -14.19 -1.37
CA GLY A 18 -5.38 -14.86 -2.58
C GLY A 18 -6.38 -14.02 -3.38
N PRO A 19 -6.91 -14.55 -4.50
CA PRO A 19 -7.92 -13.85 -5.28
C PRO A 19 -9.21 -13.66 -4.46
N PRO A 20 -9.99 -12.57 -4.67
CA PRO A 20 -11.17 -12.26 -3.85
C PRO A 20 -12.19 -13.40 -3.88
N PRO A 21 -12.99 -13.66 -2.85
CA PRO A 21 -13.96 -14.78 -2.88
C PRO A 21 -14.88 -14.74 -4.11
N GLN A 22 -15.34 -15.90 -4.60
CA GLN A 22 -16.27 -15.96 -5.75
C GLN A 22 -17.53 -15.14 -5.53
N ALA A 23 -18.01 -15.07 -4.28
CA ALA A 23 -19.12 -14.23 -3.87
C ALA A 23 -18.90 -12.74 -4.16
N LEU A 24 -17.67 -12.24 -4.31
CA LEU A 24 -17.44 -10.83 -4.70
C LEU A 24 -17.23 -10.67 -6.21
N ARG A 25 -16.95 -11.76 -6.93
CA ARG A 25 -16.64 -11.74 -8.37
C ARG A 25 -17.89 -11.87 -9.24
N GLU A 26 -18.82 -12.71 -8.82
CA GLU A 26 -20.02 -13.02 -9.61
C GLU A 26 -21.17 -12.08 -9.24
N PRO A 27 -22.12 -11.81 -10.13
CA PRO A 27 -23.37 -11.15 -9.76
C PRO A 27 -24.19 -12.05 -8.83
N PRO A 28 -24.95 -11.50 -7.88
CA PRO A 28 -25.85 -12.29 -7.06
C PRO A 28 -26.88 -13.02 -7.93
N ALA A 29 -27.14 -14.28 -7.61
CA ALA A 29 -28.16 -15.10 -8.27
C ALA A 29 -29.56 -14.69 -7.78
N VAL A 30 -29.94 -13.43 -7.99
CA VAL A 30 -31.17 -12.80 -7.47
C VAL A 30 -32.45 -13.54 -7.92
N GLY A 31 -32.38 -14.37 -8.97
CA GLY A 31 -33.55 -15.10 -9.49
C GLY A 31 -33.73 -16.55 -9.03
N ARG A 32 -32.74 -17.21 -8.42
CA ARG A 32 -32.81 -18.68 -8.20
C ARG A 32 -33.55 -19.07 -6.91
N ALA A 33 -33.47 -18.25 -5.86
CA ALA A 33 -34.09 -18.57 -4.56
C ALA A 33 -35.62 -18.70 -4.65
N GLY A 34 -36.29 -17.83 -5.43
CA GLY A 34 -37.75 -17.89 -5.61
C GLY A 34 -38.24 -19.11 -6.41
N GLN A 35 -37.38 -19.68 -7.26
CA GLN A 35 -37.70 -20.85 -8.09
C GLN A 35 -37.47 -22.17 -7.34
N THR A 36 -36.53 -22.20 -6.39
CA THR A 36 -36.24 -23.40 -5.58
C THR A 36 -37.27 -23.62 -4.46
N LEU A 37 -38.08 -22.60 -4.11
CA LEU A 37 -39.06 -22.65 -3.02
C LEU A 37 -40.49 -23.04 -3.47
N THR A 38 -40.69 -23.47 -4.72
CA THR A 38 -42.01 -23.83 -5.25
C THR A 38 -42.46 -25.26 -4.90
N SER A 39 -42.02 -25.81 -3.76
CA SER A 39 -42.56 -27.10 -3.28
C SER A 39 -43.90 -26.89 -2.56
N PRO A 40 -44.92 -27.73 -2.80
CA PRO A 40 -46.23 -27.56 -2.20
C PRO A 40 -46.20 -28.12 -0.78
N ALA A 41 -45.92 -27.29 0.23
CA ALA A 41 -46.00 -27.68 1.63
C ALA A 41 -46.71 -26.63 2.49
N ALA A 42 -47.70 -27.08 3.25
CA ALA A 42 -48.63 -26.31 4.08
C ALA A 42 -47.93 -25.38 5.10
N ASP A 43 -48.53 -24.21 5.35
CA ASP A 43 -48.19 -23.21 6.39
C ASP A 43 -46.71 -22.80 6.56
N THR A 44 -45.94 -22.84 5.47
CA THR A 44 -44.58 -22.23 5.41
C THR A 44 -44.60 -20.75 5.01
N ALA A 45 -45.82 -20.19 4.89
CA ALA A 45 -46.26 -18.81 4.64
C ALA A 45 -45.58 -17.66 5.40
N GLY A 46 -44.77 -17.95 6.42
CA GLY A 46 -43.98 -16.95 7.14
C GLY A 46 -42.49 -17.27 7.16
N ALA A 47 -42.14 -18.56 7.13
CA ALA A 47 -40.75 -19.00 7.02
C ALA A 47 -40.16 -18.67 5.64
N ARG A 48 -40.98 -18.72 4.60
CA ARG A 48 -40.59 -18.36 3.24
C ARG A 48 -40.25 -16.87 3.13
N GLU A 49 -41.03 -16.01 3.76
CA GLU A 49 -40.90 -14.56 3.79
C GLU A 49 -39.66 -14.17 4.60
N GLY A 50 -39.45 -14.82 5.75
CA GLY A 50 -38.21 -14.67 6.52
C GLY A 50 -36.96 -15.09 5.74
N LEU A 51 -37.04 -16.18 4.97
CA LEU A 51 -35.92 -16.62 4.13
C LEU A 51 -35.65 -15.63 2.98
N LEU A 52 -36.69 -15.12 2.33
CA LEU A 52 -36.55 -14.09 1.28
C LEU A 52 -35.91 -12.82 1.84
N TRP A 53 -36.33 -12.37 3.03
CA TRP A 53 -35.72 -11.24 3.71
C TRP A 53 -34.23 -11.49 4.01
N LEU A 54 -33.88 -12.67 4.54
CA LEU A 54 -32.47 -13.02 4.77
C LEU A 54 -31.63 -12.99 3.48
N TRP A 55 -32.17 -13.46 2.36
CA TRP A 55 -31.48 -13.39 1.07
C TRP A 55 -31.26 -11.96 0.59
N GLU A 56 -32.23 -11.09 0.81
CA GLU A 56 -32.12 -9.67 0.50
C GLU A 56 -31.04 -8.99 1.36
N GLU A 57 -31.04 -9.22 2.68
CA GLU A 57 -30.01 -8.70 3.58
C GLU A 57 -28.61 -9.21 3.25
N LEU A 58 -28.47 -10.51 2.92
CA LEU A 58 -27.19 -11.05 2.44
C LEU A 58 -26.76 -10.41 1.11
N GLY A 59 -27.70 -10.06 0.25
CA GLY A 59 -27.46 -9.30 -0.97
C GLY A 59 -26.93 -7.90 -0.67
N HIS A 60 -27.53 -7.19 0.29
CA HIS A 60 -27.08 -5.89 0.74
C HIS A 60 -25.68 -5.94 1.36
N LEU A 61 -25.42 -6.91 2.24
CA LEU A 61 -24.11 -7.08 2.86
C LEU A 61 -23.03 -7.35 1.80
N ARG A 62 -23.29 -8.26 0.87
CA ARG A 62 -22.39 -8.53 -0.26
C ARG A 62 -22.11 -7.26 -1.08
N GLN A 63 -23.12 -6.41 -1.30
CA GLN A 63 -22.93 -5.16 -2.02
C GLN A 63 -22.00 -4.19 -1.27
N VAL A 64 -22.12 -4.12 0.05
CA VAL A 64 -21.20 -3.36 0.91
C VAL A 64 -19.80 -3.94 0.83
N ASP A 65 -19.64 -5.26 0.90
CA ASP A 65 -18.34 -5.92 0.80
C ASP A 65 -17.63 -5.63 -0.53
N ILE A 66 -18.38 -5.60 -1.64
CA ILE A 66 -17.87 -5.23 -2.96
C ILE A 66 -17.38 -3.78 -2.98
N GLN A 67 -18.13 -2.85 -2.36
CA GLN A 67 -17.74 -1.45 -2.28
C GLN A 67 -16.48 -1.27 -1.44
N LEU A 68 -16.43 -1.90 -0.26
CA LEU A 68 -15.28 -1.86 0.64
C LEU A 68 -14.03 -2.42 -0.04
N LEU A 69 -14.15 -3.56 -0.73
CA LEU A 69 -13.06 -4.12 -1.51
C LEU A 69 -12.57 -3.12 -2.58
N GLY A 70 -13.49 -2.43 -3.26
CA GLY A 70 -13.16 -1.38 -4.22
C GLY A 70 -12.37 -0.25 -3.58
N GLN A 71 -12.83 0.28 -2.45
CA GLN A 71 -12.15 1.35 -1.71
C GLN A 71 -10.75 0.94 -1.25
N LEU A 72 -10.61 -0.28 -0.72
CA LEU A 72 -9.31 -0.81 -0.31
C LEU A 72 -8.35 -0.96 -1.51
N CYS A 73 -8.85 -1.37 -2.67
CA CYS A 73 -8.02 -1.44 -3.89
C CYS A 73 -7.60 -0.04 -4.34
N SER A 74 -8.50 0.95 -4.34
CA SER A 74 -8.16 2.33 -4.68
C SER A 74 -7.10 2.90 -3.75
N LEU A 75 -7.28 2.73 -2.42
CA LEU A 75 -6.31 3.16 -1.43
C LEU A 75 -4.94 2.49 -1.63
N GLY A 76 -4.93 1.19 -1.93
CA GLY A 76 -3.69 0.47 -2.20
C GLY A 76 -2.94 1.02 -3.42
N LEU A 77 -3.66 1.40 -4.48
CA LEU A 77 -3.08 2.03 -5.67
C LEU A 77 -2.53 3.43 -5.35
N GLU A 78 -3.27 4.25 -4.60
CA GLU A 78 -2.83 5.58 -4.15
C GLU A 78 -1.57 5.48 -3.28
N MET A 79 -1.52 4.53 -2.35
CA MET A 79 -0.32 4.26 -1.55
C MET A 79 0.87 3.78 -2.40
N GLY A 80 0.60 3.05 -3.48
CA GLY A 80 1.62 2.67 -4.45
C GLY A 80 2.22 3.88 -5.15
N ALA A 81 1.37 4.77 -5.68
CA ALA A 81 1.80 6.01 -6.32
C ALA A 81 2.61 6.92 -5.37
N LEU A 82 2.16 7.08 -4.12
CA LEU A 82 2.88 7.85 -3.11
C LEU A 82 4.25 7.25 -2.77
N ARG A 83 4.39 5.91 -2.80
CA ARG A 83 5.69 5.25 -2.60
C ARG A 83 6.64 5.52 -3.76
N GLU A 84 6.14 5.50 -4.99
CA GLU A 84 6.93 5.84 -6.18
C GLU A 84 7.37 7.30 -6.13
N GLU A 85 6.46 8.24 -5.81
CA GLU A 85 6.76 9.66 -5.64
C GLU A 85 7.83 9.90 -4.56
N LEU A 86 7.74 9.21 -3.43
CA LEU A 86 8.74 9.30 -2.37
C LEU A 86 10.11 8.76 -2.80
N VAL A 87 10.15 7.69 -3.59
CA VAL A 87 11.41 7.15 -4.12
C VAL A 87 12.06 8.17 -5.06
N THR A 88 11.29 8.76 -5.98
CA THR A 88 11.80 9.80 -6.88
C THR A 88 12.33 11.01 -6.11
N PHE A 89 11.62 11.49 -5.09
CA PHE A 89 12.09 12.60 -4.26
C PHE A 89 13.42 12.31 -3.57
N LEU A 90 13.61 11.09 -3.06
CA LEU A 90 14.86 10.70 -2.39
C LEU A 90 16.02 10.53 -3.39
N GLU A 91 15.75 10.03 -4.58
CA GLU A 91 16.75 9.92 -5.66
C GLU A 91 17.20 11.32 -6.12
N GLU A 92 16.26 12.25 -6.30
CA GLU A 92 16.55 13.66 -6.64
C GLU A 92 17.35 14.36 -5.53
N ASP A 93 16.97 14.16 -4.25
CA ASP A 93 17.69 14.72 -3.10
C ASP A 93 19.14 14.16 -3.02
N GLU A 94 19.35 12.86 -3.26
CA GLU A 94 20.70 12.25 -3.24
C GLU A 94 21.59 12.78 -4.37
N GLU A 95 21.05 12.95 -5.58
CA GLU A 95 21.78 13.58 -6.70
C GLU A 95 22.20 15.02 -6.36
N SER A 96 21.31 15.80 -5.73
CA SER A 96 21.63 17.18 -5.33
C SER A 96 22.75 17.27 -4.30
N LEU A 97 22.81 16.34 -3.34
CA LEU A 97 23.88 16.29 -2.35
C LEU A 97 25.22 15.91 -2.97
N ILE A 98 25.22 15.05 -3.99
CA ILE A 98 26.45 14.68 -4.71
C ILE A 98 26.97 15.87 -5.50
N GLU A 99 26.10 16.60 -6.19
CA GLU A 99 26.50 17.83 -6.91
C GLU A 99 27.06 18.89 -5.95
N GLU A 100 26.42 19.09 -4.79
CA GLU A 100 26.93 20.01 -3.76
C GLU A 100 28.30 19.57 -3.20
N GLU A 101 28.52 18.27 -2.94
CA GLU A 101 29.84 17.79 -2.50
C GLU A 101 30.91 17.90 -3.61
N GLU A 102 30.56 17.67 -4.88
CA GLU A 102 31.48 17.86 -6.02
C GLU A 102 31.87 19.34 -6.19
N ASP A 103 30.93 20.27 -6.07
CA ASP A 103 31.20 21.72 -6.11
C ASP A 103 32.10 22.17 -4.93
N GLU A 104 31.89 21.63 -3.72
CA GLU A 104 32.75 21.90 -2.56
C GLU A 104 34.18 21.35 -2.75
N GLU A 105 34.35 20.15 -3.33
CA GLU A 105 35.66 19.59 -3.66
C GLU A 105 36.39 20.40 -4.76
N GLU A 106 35.67 20.91 -5.77
CA GLU A 106 36.25 21.77 -6.80
C GLU A 106 36.68 23.16 -6.27
N GLU A 107 35.94 23.74 -5.31
CA GLU A 107 36.34 25.00 -4.67
C GLU A 107 37.56 24.84 -3.74
N GLU A 108 37.79 23.66 -3.14
CA GLU A 108 39.02 23.39 -2.36
C GLU A 108 40.29 23.19 -3.25
N GLU A 109 40.16 22.88 -4.54
CA GLU A 109 41.29 22.65 -5.47
C GLU A 109 41.81 23.93 -6.20
N GLU A 110 41.35 25.15 -5.90
CA GLU A 110 41.98 26.38 -6.42
C GLU A 110 43.29 26.71 -5.65
N PRO A 111 44.46 26.88 -6.31
CA PRO A 111 45.74 26.66 -5.66
C PRO A 111 46.20 27.85 -4.81
N GLU A 112 46.13 27.73 -3.48
CA GLU A 112 46.89 28.59 -2.56
C GLU A 112 48.41 28.37 -2.75
N GLY A 113 49.03 29.34 -3.43
CA GLY A 113 50.47 29.41 -3.60
C GLY A 113 51.23 29.59 -2.27
N LYS A 114 51.88 28.51 -1.81
CA LYS A 114 53.09 28.44 -0.96
C LYS A 114 53.18 29.44 0.23
N GLN A 115 53.12 28.92 1.47
CA GLN A 115 54.31 28.76 2.34
C GLN A 115 54.03 28.09 3.71
N LYS A 116 54.87 27.07 4.01
CA LYS A 116 55.46 26.66 5.30
C LYS A 116 54.61 25.94 6.38
N GLU A 117 54.91 24.65 6.48
CA GLU A 117 55.44 23.94 7.67
C GLU A 117 54.69 24.12 9.01
N GLY A 118 53.82 23.16 9.31
CA GLY A 118 53.24 22.96 10.63
C GLY A 118 52.75 21.52 10.80
N HIS A 119 53.47 20.75 11.60
CA HIS A 119 53.18 19.37 12.00
C HIS A 119 51.91 19.29 12.87
N LEU A 120 51.23 18.12 12.87
CA LEU A 120 50.15 17.63 13.78
C LEU A 120 48.73 17.84 13.19
N GLY A 121 47.85 16.86 13.05
CA GLY A 121 47.80 15.46 13.42
C GLY A 121 46.35 14.95 13.31
N ALA A 122 46.19 13.63 13.26
CA ALA A 122 44.96 12.86 13.42
C ALA A 122 43.94 12.85 12.25
N SER A 123 44.06 11.77 11.47
CA SER A 123 43.07 11.08 10.65
C SER A 123 41.59 11.34 10.97
N CYS A 124 40.83 11.80 9.98
CA CYS A 124 39.37 11.69 9.96
C CYS A 124 38.98 10.23 9.64
N SER A 125 38.98 9.38 10.65
CA SER A 125 38.32 8.08 10.58
C SER A 125 36.89 8.23 11.08
N ALA A 126 35.95 8.08 10.15
CA ALA A 126 34.56 7.65 10.35
C ALA A 126 33.54 8.70 10.84
N LEU A 127 32.86 9.33 9.87
CA LEU A 127 31.44 9.68 10.02
C LEU A 127 30.64 8.36 10.07
N ARG A 128 30.62 7.73 11.24
CA ARG A 128 29.60 6.72 11.55
C ARG A 128 28.35 7.47 11.99
N TYR A 129 27.27 7.26 11.25
CA TYR A 129 25.90 7.47 11.70
C TYR A 129 25.72 6.99 13.15
N GLN A 130 25.73 7.94 14.08
CA GLN A 130 25.46 7.68 15.49
C GLN A 130 23.94 7.76 15.66
N LEU A 131 23.29 6.59 15.62
CA LEU A 131 21.89 6.45 16.02
C LEU A 131 21.72 7.02 17.44
N PRO A 132 20.67 7.78 17.75
CA PRO A 132 20.41 8.22 19.11
C PRO A 132 20.02 7.02 19.98
N ASP A 133 20.80 6.76 21.01
CA ASP A 133 20.54 5.75 22.03
C ASP A 133 19.41 6.24 22.95
N PHE A 134 18.15 6.04 22.57
CA PHE A 134 17.04 6.28 23.49
C PHE A 134 16.93 5.09 24.47
N GLU A 135 17.45 5.30 25.68
CA GLU A 135 17.29 4.40 26.82
C GLU A 135 15.80 4.30 27.21
N MET A 136 15.19 3.14 26.92
CA MET A 136 13.85 2.79 27.39
C MET A 136 13.94 2.28 28.83
N THR A 137 13.67 3.13 29.82
CA THR A 137 13.43 2.67 31.20
C THR A 137 12.03 2.06 31.29
N ILE A 138 11.94 0.81 31.75
CA ILE A 138 10.70 0.05 31.99
C ILE A 138 10.16 0.35 33.40
#